data_AF-A0A645EV05-F1
#
_entry.id   AF-A0A645EV05-F1
#
_cell.length_a   1.000
_cell.length_b   1.000
_cell.length_c   1.000
_cell.angle_alpha   90.00
_cell.angle_beta   90.00
_cell.angle_gamma   90.00
#
_symmetry.space_group_name_H-M   'P 1'
#
loop_
_entity.id
_entity.type
_entity.pdbx_description
1 polymer ?
#
loop_
_entity_poly.entity_id
_entity_poly.type
_entity_poly.pdbx_seq_one_letter_code
_entity_poly.pdbx_strand_id
1 'polypeptide(L)'
;MNAIIRKKSFFMLEMMIDNLISNYENPEKVKKIAGQINKNFDSKIMSIYCKLGKTDLLRKYELIQNSFIDRDNWSVIKFRSGTLILLSFSREITNIEYVVNDVLNKIKFIAGNCYIGISNIYNNIDNFGTCIEEALLTVELSEKILKKEVAYYKEIISPISEYDKLYKSQLLETAIEYINIVNPIFYQALPLSPAYKCPCPIWLLRNHAAHRSSPGLCPAQNTDASHQKQHRKSRAERSKAIA
;
A
#
# COMPACT_ATOMS: atom_id res chain seq x y z
N MET A 1 23.72 20.72 -9.50
CA MET A 1 22.65 20.84 -10.52
C MET A 1 21.78 19.57 -10.64
N ASN A 2 22.29 18.39 -10.27
CA ASN A 2 21.59 17.10 -10.48
C ASN A 2 20.35 16.89 -9.59
N ALA A 3 20.32 17.43 -8.37
CA ALA A 3 19.22 17.18 -7.43
C ALA A 3 17.88 17.80 -7.85
N ILE A 4 17.88 18.97 -8.50
CA ILE A 4 16.66 19.66 -8.97
C ILE A 4 16.05 18.90 -10.16
N ILE A 5 16.90 18.51 -11.12
CA ILE A 5 16.49 17.75 -12.31
C ILE A 5 15.87 16.41 -11.87
N ARG A 6 16.50 15.72 -10.91
CA ARG A 6 16.00 14.46 -10.36
C ARG A 6 14.66 14.59 -9.63
N LYS A 7 14.43 15.68 -8.89
CA LYS A 7 13.13 15.92 -8.25
C LYS A 7 12.02 16.11 -9.29
N LYS A 8 12.30 16.83 -10.37
CA LYS A 8 11.34 17.05 -11.45
C LYS A 8 10.97 15.74 -12.16
N SER A 9 11.93 14.83 -12.36
CA SER A 9 11.65 13.53 -12.99
C SER A 9 10.74 12.65 -12.13
N PHE A 10 10.91 12.65 -10.80
CA PHE A 10 10.02 11.87 -9.92
C PHE A 10 8.58 12.37 -9.98
N PHE A 11 8.37 13.68 -9.90
CA PHE A 11 7.03 14.26 -9.95
C PHE A 11 6.33 13.95 -11.29
N MET A 12 7.04 14.02 -12.41
CA MET A 12 6.47 13.68 -13.71
C MET A 12 6.06 12.20 -13.79
N LEU A 13 6.89 11.28 -13.30
CA LEU A 13 6.55 9.86 -13.28
C LEU A 13 5.36 9.59 -12.34
N GLU A 14 5.31 10.24 -11.18
CA GLU A 14 4.18 10.11 -10.25
C GLU A 14 2.87 10.56 -10.91
N MET A 15 2.86 11.72 -11.60
CA MET A 15 1.70 12.15 -12.38
C MET A 15 1.32 11.19 -13.50
N MET A 16 2.29 10.54 -14.16
CA MET A 16 2.02 9.53 -15.19
C MET A 16 1.35 8.29 -14.60
N ILE A 17 1.78 7.87 -13.41
CA ILE A 17 1.15 6.76 -12.68
C ILE A 17 -0.27 7.13 -12.25
N ASP A 18 -0.49 8.32 -11.70
CA ASP A 18 -1.84 8.77 -11.37
C ASP A 18 -2.74 8.82 -12.62
N ASN A 19 -2.20 9.27 -13.77
CA ASN A 19 -2.91 9.22 -15.04
C ASN A 19 -3.22 7.78 -15.51
N LEU A 20 -2.33 6.82 -15.29
CA LEU A 20 -2.60 5.40 -15.59
C LEU A 20 -3.74 4.87 -14.76
N ILE A 21 -3.73 5.16 -13.45
CA ILE A 21 -4.76 4.72 -12.52
C ILE A 21 -6.10 5.38 -12.85
N SER A 22 -6.15 6.65 -13.24
CA SER A 22 -7.41 7.34 -13.55
C SER A 22 -7.97 7.07 -14.95
N ASN A 23 -7.21 6.45 -15.85
CA ASN A 23 -7.62 6.23 -17.26
C ASN A 23 -7.61 4.74 -17.66
N TYR A 24 -7.72 3.83 -16.70
CA TYR A 24 -7.69 2.38 -16.97
C TYR A 24 -8.80 1.90 -17.92
N GLU A 25 -9.90 2.67 -18.04
CA GLU A 25 -11.00 2.41 -18.97
C GLU A 25 -10.65 2.68 -20.45
N ASN A 26 -9.54 3.39 -20.74
CA ASN A 26 -9.10 3.69 -22.10
C ASN A 26 -7.78 2.97 -22.43
N PRO A 27 -7.84 1.77 -23.03
CA PRO A 27 -6.67 0.95 -23.35
C PRO A 27 -5.58 1.67 -24.16
N GLU A 28 -5.97 2.47 -25.15
CA GLU A 28 -5.02 3.19 -26.02
C GLU A 28 -4.25 4.27 -25.25
N LYS A 29 -4.92 4.96 -24.33
CA LYS A 29 -4.28 5.93 -23.44
C LYS A 29 -3.35 5.23 -22.44
N VAL A 30 -3.77 4.07 -21.90
CA VAL A 30 -2.94 3.25 -21.01
C VAL A 30 -1.66 2.80 -21.71
N LYS A 31 -1.77 2.19 -22.90
CA LYS A 31 -0.61 1.80 -23.74
C LYS A 31 0.35 2.96 -23.96
N LYS A 32 -0.19 4.12 -24.34
CA LYS A 32 0.60 5.32 -24.61
C LYS A 32 1.38 5.77 -23.38
N ILE A 33 0.74 5.85 -22.21
CA ILE A 33 1.41 6.27 -20.96
C ILE A 33 2.42 5.20 -20.52
N ALA A 34 2.07 3.92 -20.59
CA ALA A 34 2.98 2.83 -20.26
C ALA A 34 4.25 2.86 -21.13
N GLY A 35 4.11 3.07 -22.45
CA GLY A 35 5.24 3.23 -23.35
C GLY A 35 6.08 4.49 -23.10
N GLN A 36 5.48 5.56 -22.57
CA GLN A 36 6.22 6.75 -22.12
C GLN A 36 7.03 6.50 -20.83
N ILE A 37 6.53 5.65 -19.94
CA ILE A 37 7.25 5.23 -18.73
C ILE A 37 8.40 4.30 -19.11
N ASN A 38 8.12 3.25 -19.88
CA ASN A 38 9.11 2.36 -20.44
C ASN A 38 8.64 1.76 -21.77
N LYS A 39 9.38 2.09 -22.83
CA LYS A 39 9.13 1.61 -24.20
C LYS A 39 9.32 0.10 -24.38
N ASN A 40 10.01 -0.56 -23.45
CA ASN A 40 10.35 -1.98 -23.52
C ASN A 40 9.36 -2.87 -22.74
N PHE A 41 8.24 -2.32 -22.26
CA PHE A 41 7.23 -3.15 -21.62
C PHE A 41 6.61 -4.14 -22.61
N ASP A 42 6.55 -5.41 -22.21
CA ASP A 42 5.87 -6.48 -22.93
C ASP A 42 4.40 -6.60 -22.47
N SER A 43 3.62 -7.48 -23.11
CA SER A 43 2.19 -7.61 -22.87
C SER A 43 1.87 -8.20 -21.48
N LYS A 44 2.73 -9.09 -20.96
CA LYS A 44 2.50 -9.73 -19.66
C LYS A 44 3.08 -8.87 -18.54
N ILE A 45 2.23 -8.34 -17.67
CA ILE A 45 2.59 -7.33 -16.68
C ILE A 45 2.21 -7.72 -15.25
N MET A 46 2.93 -7.17 -14.28
CA MET A 46 2.69 -7.27 -12.84
C MET A 46 3.20 -6.00 -12.17
N SER A 47 2.65 -5.63 -11.02
CA SER A 47 3.15 -4.54 -10.20
C SER A 47 3.41 -5.01 -8.78
N ILE A 48 4.46 -4.45 -8.18
CA ILE A 48 4.83 -4.65 -6.79
C ILE A 48 4.96 -3.26 -6.17
N TYR A 49 4.21 -2.99 -5.11
CA TYR A 49 4.35 -1.75 -4.36
C TYR A 49 4.92 -2.04 -2.97
N CYS A 50 6.06 -1.44 -2.68
CA CYS A 50 6.73 -1.51 -1.39
C CYS A 50 6.52 -0.19 -0.63
N LYS A 51 5.75 -0.24 0.46
CA LYS A 51 5.55 0.89 1.35
C LYS A 51 6.73 1.00 2.31
N LEU A 52 7.44 2.12 2.22
CA LEU A 52 8.65 2.36 3.01
C LEU A 52 8.32 3.22 4.23
N GLY A 53 9.03 2.99 5.33
CA GLY A 53 9.02 3.91 6.46
C GLY A 53 9.54 5.30 6.07
N LYS A 54 9.18 6.33 6.85
CA LYS A 54 9.57 7.73 6.57
C LYS A 54 11.09 7.96 6.56
N THR A 55 11.83 7.17 7.32
CA THR A 55 13.29 7.26 7.44
C THR A 55 13.98 6.70 6.20
N ASP A 56 14.90 7.49 5.62
CA ASP A 56 15.75 7.09 4.50
C ASP A 56 15.03 6.64 3.21
N LEU A 57 13.79 7.10 2.99
CA LEU A 57 13.00 6.72 1.81
C LEU A 57 13.76 6.93 0.50
N LEU A 58 14.44 8.08 0.35
CA LEU A 58 15.19 8.38 -0.87
C LEU A 58 16.37 7.42 -1.07
N ARG A 59 17.14 7.16 -0.01
CA ARG A 59 18.29 6.23 -0.06
C ARG A 59 17.83 4.80 -0.34
N LYS A 60 16.76 4.34 0.30
CA LYS A 60 16.18 3.01 0.06
C LYS A 60 15.68 2.89 -1.38
N TYR A 61 14.96 3.89 -1.88
CA TYR A 61 14.54 3.95 -3.28
C TYR A 61 15.74 3.84 -4.23
N GLU A 62 16.81 4.60 -3.99
CA GLU A 62 18.02 4.56 -4.82
C GLU A 62 18.68 3.18 -4.83
N LEU A 63 18.78 2.53 -3.67
CA LEU A 63 19.32 1.18 -3.56
C LEU A 63 18.43 0.15 -4.28
N ILE A 64 17.10 0.25 -4.14
CA ILE A 64 16.15 -0.62 -4.85
C ILE A 64 16.29 -0.40 -6.36
N GLN A 65 16.29 0.86 -6.83
CA GLN A 65 16.43 1.20 -8.24
C GLN A 65 17.73 0.63 -8.84
N ASN A 66 18.85 0.81 -8.15
CA ASN A 66 20.16 0.30 -8.60
C ASN A 66 20.21 -1.23 -8.65
N SER A 67 19.41 -1.93 -7.84
CA SER A 67 19.35 -3.39 -7.83
C SER A 67 18.64 -3.99 -9.05
N PHE A 68 17.98 -3.15 -9.86
CA PHE A 68 17.19 -3.54 -11.02
C PHE A 68 17.56 -2.75 -12.28
N ILE A 69 18.72 -2.09 -12.32
CA ILE A 69 19.12 -1.23 -13.45
C ILE A 69 19.33 -2.03 -14.74
N ASP A 70 19.75 -3.29 -14.65
CA ASP A 70 20.02 -4.17 -15.79
C ASP A 70 18.75 -4.85 -16.36
N ARG A 71 17.55 -4.39 -15.96
CA ARG A 71 16.27 -4.96 -16.37
C ARG A 71 15.52 -3.99 -17.27
N ASP A 72 15.80 -4.07 -18.56
CA ASP A 72 15.28 -3.14 -19.58
C ASP A 72 13.75 -3.07 -19.63
N ASN A 73 13.06 -4.14 -19.24
CA ASN A 73 11.61 -4.29 -19.30
C ASN A 73 10.91 -3.99 -17.97
N TRP A 74 11.64 -3.46 -16.97
CA TRP A 74 11.11 -3.12 -15.65
C TRP A 74 11.15 -1.60 -15.43
N SER A 75 10.43 -1.10 -14.44
CA SER A 75 10.53 0.29 -14.01
C SER A 75 10.38 0.43 -12.51
N VAL A 76 11.33 1.10 -11.87
CA VAL A 76 11.34 1.36 -10.44
C VAL A 76 11.08 2.83 -10.19
N ILE A 77 9.89 3.15 -9.70
CA ILE A 77 9.36 4.50 -9.61
C ILE A 77 9.12 4.83 -8.14
N LYS A 78 9.63 5.99 -7.71
CA LYS A 78 9.24 6.54 -6.40
C LYS A 78 7.80 7.03 -6.54
N PHE A 79 6.90 6.48 -5.72
CA PHE A 79 5.47 6.80 -5.80
C PHE A 79 4.91 6.96 -4.38
N ARG A 80 4.32 8.12 -4.07
CA ARG A 80 3.78 8.44 -2.74
C ARG A 80 4.80 8.18 -1.62
N SER A 81 4.47 7.29 -0.69
CA SER A 81 5.30 6.92 0.48
C SER A 81 6.14 5.66 0.26
N GLY A 82 6.26 5.19 -0.97
CA GLY A 82 6.90 3.92 -1.28
C GLY A 82 7.64 3.90 -2.59
N THR A 83 7.94 2.68 -3.03
CA THR A 83 8.53 2.37 -4.32
C THR A 83 7.59 1.44 -5.07
N LEU A 84 7.18 1.87 -6.26
CA LEU A 84 6.40 1.08 -7.21
C LEU A 84 7.35 0.44 -8.21
N ILE A 85 7.24 -0.87 -8.36
CA ILE A 85 8.02 -1.66 -9.31
C ILE A 85 7.05 -2.23 -10.33
N LEU A 86 7.18 -1.77 -11.56
CA LEU A 86 6.42 -2.25 -12.71
C LEU A 86 7.27 -3.31 -13.42
N LEU A 87 6.72 -4.51 -13.53
CA LEU A 87 7.36 -5.65 -14.15
C LEU A 87 6.61 -5.96 -15.44
N SER A 88 7.34 -6.18 -16.52
CA SER A 88 6.81 -6.86 -17.69
C SER A 88 7.65 -8.10 -17.99
N PHE A 89 7.04 -9.08 -18.63
CA PHE A 89 7.61 -10.39 -18.88
C PHE A 89 7.43 -10.74 -20.35
N SER A 90 8.46 -11.28 -20.98
CA SER A 90 8.27 -11.91 -22.28
C SER A 90 7.38 -13.13 -22.16
N ARG A 91 6.75 -13.51 -23.27
CA ARG A 91 5.83 -14.67 -23.35
C ARG A 91 6.50 -15.98 -22.93
N GLU A 92 7.83 -16.06 -22.98
CA GLU A 92 8.62 -17.27 -22.75
C GLU A 92 8.97 -17.51 -21.27
N ILE A 93 8.69 -16.55 -20.37
CA ILE A 93 9.06 -16.70 -18.97
C ILE A 93 8.16 -17.73 -18.28
N THR A 94 8.74 -18.88 -17.96
CA THR A 94 8.07 -20.01 -17.32
C THR A 94 8.00 -19.91 -15.80
N ASN A 95 8.94 -19.21 -15.16
CA ASN A 95 9.05 -19.17 -13.69
C ASN A 95 8.94 -17.76 -13.11
N ILE A 96 7.72 -17.20 -13.16
CA ILE A 96 7.43 -15.87 -12.60
C ILE A 96 7.62 -15.86 -11.08
N GLU A 97 7.32 -16.97 -10.40
CA GLU A 97 7.47 -17.08 -8.95
C GLU A 97 8.93 -16.88 -8.51
N TYR A 98 9.89 -17.48 -9.22
CA TYR A 98 11.31 -17.26 -8.96
C TYR A 98 11.70 -15.79 -9.10
N VAL A 99 11.21 -15.12 -10.16
CA VAL A 99 11.49 -13.69 -10.38
C VAL A 99 10.90 -12.83 -9.27
N VAL A 100 9.66 -13.10 -8.86
CA VAL A 100 9.01 -12.38 -7.76
C VAL A 100 9.78 -12.61 -6.46
N ASN A 101 10.19 -13.83 -6.15
CA ASN A 101 10.95 -14.14 -4.95
C ASN A 101 12.33 -13.45 -4.93
N ASP A 102 13.05 -13.39 -6.06
CA ASP A 102 14.30 -12.62 -6.18
C ASP A 102 14.06 -11.14 -5.88
N VAL A 103 13.02 -10.55 -6.48
CA VAL A 103 12.64 -9.15 -6.25
C VAL A 103 12.33 -8.91 -4.76
N LEU A 104 11.53 -9.78 -4.14
CA LEU A 104 11.15 -9.66 -2.73
C LEU A 104 12.36 -9.77 -1.80
N ASN A 105 13.28 -10.70 -2.06
CA ASN A 105 14.48 -10.88 -1.25
C ASN A 105 15.37 -9.64 -1.32
N LYS A 106 15.55 -9.05 -2.50
CA LYS A 106 16.29 -7.79 -2.68
C LYS A 106 15.62 -6.63 -1.96
N ILE A 107 14.31 -6.48 -2.09
CA ILE A 107 13.56 -5.42 -1.40
C ILE A 107 13.69 -5.58 0.12
N LYS A 108 13.47 -6.79 0.66
CA LYS A 108 13.57 -7.05 2.10
C LYS A 108 14.96 -6.76 2.64
N PHE A 109 16.00 -7.15 1.90
CA PHE A 109 17.39 -6.86 2.26
C PHE A 109 17.67 -5.35 2.37
N ILE A 110 17.11 -4.54 1.47
CA ILE A 110 17.35 -3.09 1.42
C ILE A 110 16.42 -2.30 2.35
N ALA A 111 15.14 -2.64 2.33
CA ALA A 111 14.09 -1.88 3.00
C ALA A 111 13.91 -2.27 4.47
N GLY A 112 14.30 -3.49 4.85
CA GLY A 112 14.00 -4.08 6.15
C GLY A 112 12.50 -4.26 6.35
N ASN A 113 11.99 -3.88 7.52
CA ASN A 113 10.58 -3.97 7.86
C ASN A 113 9.76 -3.02 6.96
N CYS A 114 9.10 -3.60 5.96
CA CYS A 114 8.25 -2.89 5.01
C CYS A 114 7.02 -3.74 4.69
N TYR A 115 5.99 -3.08 4.17
CA TYR A 115 4.79 -3.75 3.66
C TYR A 115 4.87 -3.79 2.13
N ILE A 116 4.62 -4.94 1.55
CA ILE A 116 4.70 -5.19 0.11
C ILE A 116 3.37 -5.75 -0.37
N GLY A 117 2.73 -5.04 -1.28
CA GLY A 117 1.56 -5.52 -2.02
C GLY A 117 1.96 -5.94 -3.43
N ILE A 118 1.47 -7.09 -3.87
CA ILE A 118 1.76 -7.69 -5.17
C ILE A 118 0.45 -7.89 -5.91
N SER A 119 0.35 -7.37 -7.13
CA SER A 119 -0.83 -7.52 -7.98
C SER A 119 -0.96 -8.92 -8.58
N ASN A 120 -2.08 -9.18 -9.26
CA ASN A 120 -2.16 -10.28 -10.21
C ASN A 120 -1.25 -10.04 -11.42
N ILE A 121 -1.11 -11.10 -12.22
CA ILE A 121 -0.44 -11.06 -13.51
C ILE A 121 -1.49 -10.88 -14.60
N TYR A 122 -1.28 -9.92 -15.47
CA TYR A 122 -2.14 -9.66 -16.62
C TYR A 122 -1.39 -9.93 -17.91
N ASN A 123 -2.08 -10.39 -18.95
CA ASN A 123 -1.47 -10.71 -20.25
C ASN A 123 -1.46 -9.55 -21.25
N ASN A 124 -2.07 -8.40 -20.88
CA ASN A 124 -2.16 -7.21 -21.71
C ASN A 124 -1.74 -5.97 -20.91
N ILE A 125 -0.97 -5.11 -21.57
CA ILE A 125 -0.46 -3.84 -21.03
C ILE A 125 -1.60 -2.87 -20.64
N ASP A 126 -2.76 -3.02 -21.27
CA ASP A 126 -3.97 -2.22 -21.08
C ASP A 126 -4.51 -2.31 -19.65
N ASN A 127 -4.13 -3.35 -18.91
CA ASN A 127 -4.49 -3.55 -17.51
C ASN A 127 -3.50 -2.90 -16.53
N PHE A 128 -2.54 -2.07 -16.97
CA PHE A 128 -1.54 -1.48 -16.07
C PHE A 128 -2.15 -0.68 -14.93
N GLY A 129 -3.21 0.10 -15.20
CA GLY A 129 -3.91 0.88 -14.18
C GLY A 129 -4.46 -0.03 -13.06
N THR A 130 -5.22 -1.05 -13.45
CA THR A 130 -5.75 -2.07 -12.53
C THR A 130 -4.63 -2.78 -11.78
N CYS A 131 -3.59 -3.21 -12.49
CA CYS A 131 -2.43 -3.89 -11.92
C CYS A 131 -1.75 -3.05 -10.82
N ILE A 132 -1.58 -1.74 -11.03
CA ILE A 132 -1.01 -0.83 -10.03
C ILE A 132 -1.97 -0.66 -8.84
N GLU A 133 -3.26 -0.46 -9.12
CA GLU A 133 -4.29 -0.32 -8.10
C GLU A 133 -4.32 -1.54 -7.18
N GLU A 134 -4.34 -2.75 -7.74
CA GLU A 134 -4.32 -4.00 -6.98
C GLU A 134 -3.15 -4.07 -5.98
N ALA A 135 -1.93 -3.71 -6.40
CA ALA A 135 -0.77 -3.72 -5.50
C ALA A 135 -0.89 -2.66 -4.39
N LEU A 136 -1.39 -1.48 -4.71
CA LEU A 136 -1.63 -0.40 -3.75
C LEU A 136 -2.71 -0.80 -2.72
N LEU A 137 -3.84 -1.34 -3.17
CA LEU A 137 -4.92 -1.85 -2.31
C LEU A 137 -4.41 -2.95 -1.38
N THR A 138 -3.67 -3.90 -1.95
CA THR A 138 -3.13 -5.05 -1.23
C THR A 138 -2.19 -4.60 -0.11
N VAL A 139 -1.31 -3.62 -0.34
CA VAL A 139 -0.40 -3.15 0.70
C VAL A 139 -1.13 -2.47 1.86
N GLU A 140 -2.18 -1.69 1.57
CA GLU A 140 -2.91 -0.94 2.60
C GLU A 140 -3.74 -1.89 3.47
N LEU A 141 -4.44 -2.85 2.86
CA LEU A 141 -5.15 -3.90 3.61
C LEU A 141 -4.18 -4.73 4.46
N SER A 142 -3.03 -5.09 3.89
CA SER A 142 -2.03 -5.89 4.58
C SER A 142 -1.41 -5.14 5.77
N GLU A 143 -1.12 -3.86 5.62
CA GLU A 143 -0.59 -3.03 6.71
C GLU A 143 -1.63 -2.75 7.80
N LYS A 144 -2.85 -2.37 7.41
CA LYS A 144 -3.83 -1.85 8.37
C LYS A 144 -4.58 -2.95 9.08
N ILE A 145 -4.99 -3.99 8.36
CA ILE A 145 -5.88 -5.04 8.85
C ILE A 145 -5.09 -6.28 9.23
N LEU A 146 -4.29 -6.82 8.30
CA LEU A 146 -3.70 -8.15 8.46
C LEU A 146 -2.37 -8.19 9.20
N LYS A 147 -1.64 -7.06 9.23
CA LYS A 147 -0.26 -6.97 9.74
C LYS A 147 0.69 -7.97 9.07
N LYS A 148 0.46 -8.29 7.79
CA LYS A 148 1.31 -9.20 6.99
C LYS A 148 2.30 -8.36 6.17
N GLU A 149 3.59 -8.68 6.24
CA GLU A 149 4.63 -7.88 5.54
C GLU A 149 4.56 -8.01 4.02
N VAL A 150 4.25 -9.20 3.50
CA VAL A 150 4.13 -9.45 2.06
C VAL A 150 2.76 -10.05 1.78
N ALA A 151 2.05 -9.46 0.84
CA ALA A 151 0.70 -9.86 0.51
C ALA A 151 0.49 -9.88 -1.00
N TYR A 152 -0.23 -10.90 -1.47
CA TYR A 152 -0.65 -11.05 -2.85
C TYR A 152 -2.13 -10.69 -2.96
N TYR A 153 -2.50 -9.97 -4.02
CA TYR A 153 -3.88 -9.62 -4.30
C TYR A 153 -4.79 -10.86 -4.31
N LYS A 154 -4.32 -11.93 -4.97
CA LYS A 154 -5.04 -13.21 -5.09
C LYS A 154 -5.34 -13.86 -3.74
N GLU A 155 -4.51 -13.63 -2.72
CA GLU A 155 -4.69 -14.23 -1.39
C GLU A 155 -5.68 -13.46 -0.52
N ILE A 156 -5.81 -12.15 -0.73
CA ILE A 156 -6.59 -11.27 0.16
C ILE A 156 -7.86 -10.77 -0.51
N ILE A 157 -7.73 -10.13 -1.66
CA ILE A 157 -8.84 -9.41 -2.28
C ILE A 157 -9.71 -10.35 -3.09
N SER A 158 -9.11 -11.33 -3.79
CA SER A 158 -9.87 -12.30 -4.58
C SER A 158 -10.92 -13.07 -3.76
N PRO A 159 -10.61 -13.63 -2.57
CA PRO A 159 -11.60 -14.34 -1.76
C PRO A 159 -12.73 -13.44 -1.24
N ILE A 160 -12.41 -12.19 -0.85
CA ILE A 160 -13.42 -11.23 -0.38
C ILE A 160 -14.34 -10.83 -1.54
N SER A 161 -13.78 -10.58 -2.72
CA SER A 161 -14.55 -10.26 -3.92
C SER A 161 -15.47 -11.41 -4.36
N GLU A 162 -14.98 -12.65 -4.28
CA GLU A 162 -15.79 -13.84 -4.57
C GLU A 162 -16.94 -14.00 -3.56
N TYR A 163 -16.66 -13.79 -2.26
CA TYR A 163 -17.68 -13.80 -1.23
C TYR A 163 -18.76 -12.73 -1.48
N ASP A 164 -18.37 -11.49 -1.78
CA ASP A 164 -19.31 -10.41 -2.09
C ASP A 164 -20.22 -10.74 -3.28
N LYS A 165 -19.68 -11.41 -4.31
CA LYS A 165 -20.49 -11.89 -5.44
C LYS A 165 -21.48 -12.99 -5.05
N LEU A 166 -21.03 -13.97 -4.27
CA LEU A 166 -21.85 -15.12 -3.86
C LEU A 166 -22.99 -14.71 -2.93
N TYR A 167 -22.72 -13.81 -1.99
CA TYR A 167 -23.66 -13.43 -0.94
C TYR A 167 -24.29 -12.05 -1.12
N LYS A 168 -23.97 -11.35 -2.21
CA LYS A 168 -24.38 -9.95 -2.47
C LYS A 168 -24.03 -9.02 -1.31
N SER A 169 -22.90 -9.28 -0.65
CA SER A 169 -22.37 -8.43 0.42
C SER A 169 -21.47 -7.32 -0.13
N GLN A 170 -21.01 -6.44 0.76
CA GLN A 170 -20.15 -5.29 0.43
C GLN A 170 -18.91 -5.25 1.36
N LEU A 171 -18.35 -6.41 1.67
CA LEU A 171 -17.20 -6.54 2.58
C LEU A 171 -15.97 -5.82 2.04
N LEU A 172 -15.69 -5.97 0.74
CA LEU A 172 -14.53 -5.32 0.12
C LEU A 172 -14.67 -3.80 0.15
N GLU A 173 -15.84 -3.30 -0.23
CA GLU A 173 -16.15 -1.86 -0.19
C GLU A 173 -16.05 -1.31 1.24
N THR A 174 -16.58 -2.05 2.22
CA THR A 174 -16.46 -1.69 3.64
C THR A 174 -15.00 -1.64 4.11
N ALA A 175 -14.17 -2.60 3.67
CA ALA A 175 -12.75 -2.64 4.02
C ALA A 175 -11.97 -1.47 3.39
N ILE A 176 -12.28 -1.14 2.13
CA ILE A 176 -11.72 0.03 1.44
C ILE A 176 -12.14 1.32 2.15
N GLU A 177 -13.42 1.47 2.47
CA GLU A 177 -13.92 2.66 3.16
C GLU A 177 -13.32 2.81 4.56
N TYR A 178 -13.10 1.71 5.27
CA TYR A 178 -12.37 1.71 6.52
C TYR A 178 -10.93 2.24 6.35
N ILE A 179 -10.22 1.83 5.30
CA ILE A 179 -8.90 2.36 4.96
C ILE A 179 -8.98 3.87 4.68
N ASN A 180 -9.99 4.32 3.93
CA ASN A 180 -10.19 5.75 3.60
C ASN A 180 -10.34 6.59 4.85
N ILE A 181 -11.17 6.13 5.79
CA ILE A 181 -11.43 6.81 7.06
C ILE A 181 -10.14 6.89 7.90
N VAL A 182 -9.34 5.82 7.93
CA VAL A 182 -8.09 5.78 8.68
C VAL A 182 -6.98 6.58 7.98
N ASN A 183 -7.04 6.75 6.66
CA ASN A 183 -6.02 7.41 5.85
C ASN A 183 -6.63 8.19 4.67
N PRO A 184 -7.12 9.42 4.88
CA PRO A 184 -7.90 10.17 3.89
C PRO A 184 -7.10 10.60 2.64
N ILE A 185 -5.80 10.31 2.57
CA ILE A 185 -4.90 10.74 1.49
C ILE A 185 -5.08 9.86 0.23
N PHE A 186 -5.72 8.69 0.32
CA PHE A 186 -5.51 7.63 -0.68
C PHE A 186 -6.58 7.50 -1.78
N TYR A 187 -7.83 7.93 -1.55
CA TYR A 187 -8.96 7.66 -2.47
C TYR A 187 -9.80 8.87 -2.85
N GLN A 188 -9.14 9.94 -3.30
CA GLN A 188 -9.84 10.97 -4.08
C GLN A 188 -10.04 10.56 -5.57
N ALA A 189 -9.53 9.40 -5.99
CA ALA A 189 -9.50 8.98 -7.40
C ALA A 189 -10.34 7.74 -7.73
N LEU A 190 -10.94 7.05 -6.73
CA LEU A 190 -11.88 5.97 -7.05
C LEU A 190 -13.28 6.56 -7.30
N PRO A 191 -13.90 6.30 -8.47
CA PRO A 191 -15.31 6.58 -8.64
C PRO A 191 -16.10 5.62 -7.74
N LEU A 192 -16.38 6.03 -6.50
CA LEU A 192 -17.39 5.38 -5.68
C LEU A 192 -18.73 5.55 -6.42
N SER A 193 -19.33 4.43 -6.82
CA SER A 193 -20.65 4.44 -7.46
C SER A 193 -21.65 5.15 -6.52
N PRO A 194 -22.40 6.18 -6.97
CA PRO A 194 -23.32 6.94 -6.13
C PRO A 194 -24.58 6.14 -5.70
N ALA A 195 -24.62 4.83 -5.96
CA ALA A 195 -25.85 4.06 -5.94
C ALA A 195 -25.97 3.03 -4.80
N TYR A 196 -25.35 3.21 -3.62
CA TYR A 196 -25.57 2.25 -2.53
C TYR A 196 -25.65 2.94 -1.16
N LYS A 197 -26.88 3.29 -0.75
CA LYS A 197 -27.21 3.57 0.65
C LYS A 197 -27.22 2.24 1.41
N CYS A 198 -26.12 1.93 2.08
CA CYS A 198 -26.02 0.72 2.89
C CYS A 198 -27.01 0.80 4.09
N PRO A 199 -27.97 -0.14 4.24
CA PRO A 199 -28.89 -0.18 5.36
C PRO A 199 -28.26 -0.98 6.51
N CYS A 200 -27.16 -0.50 7.09
CA CYS A 200 -26.53 -1.16 8.24
C CYS A 200 -26.66 -0.28 9.52
N PRO A 201 -27.15 -0.82 10.65
CA PRO A 201 -27.43 -0.03 11.87
C PRO A 201 -26.20 0.56 12.57
N ILE A 202 -24.98 0.18 12.18
CA ILE A 202 -23.74 0.59 12.86
C ILE A 202 -23.49 2.11 12.73
N TRP A 203 -24.01 2.75 11.67
CA TRP A 203 -23.93 4.21 11.52
C TRP A 203 -24.85 5.00 12.46
N LEU A 204 -25.91 4.37 12.98
CA LEU A 204 -26.87 5.02 13.90
C LEU A 204 -26.34 5.15 15.34
N LEU A 205 -25.34 4.35 15.72
CA LEU A 205 -24.77 4.39 17.08
C LEU A 205 -23.77 5.53 17.31
N ARG A 206 -23.21 6.13 16.25
CA ARG A 206 -22.31 7.30 16.40
C ARG A 206 -23.04 8.65 16.38
N ASN A 207 -24.19 8.75 15.72
CA ASN A 207 -24.93 10.03 15.62
C ASN A 207 -25.96 10.26 16.73
N HIS A 208 -26.30 9.25 17.54
CA HIS A 208 -27.18 9.45 18.70
C HIS A 208 -26.45 9.92 19.98
N ALA A 209 -25.12 10.03 19.98
CA ALA A 209 -24.35 10.52 21.12
C ALA A 209 -24.15 12.06 21.14
N ALA A 210 -24.54 12.77 20.08
CA ALA A 210 -24.24 14.21 19.93
C ALA A 210 -25.37 15.17 20.36
N HIS A 211 -26.52 14.67 20.81
CA HIS A 211 -27.61 15.51 21.34
C HIS A 211 -28.14 14.99 22.67
N ARG A 212 -27.38 15.21 23.75
CA ARG A 212 -27.95 15.46 25.09
C ARG A 212 -27.19 16.60 25.74
N SER A 213 -27.84 17.76 25.76
CA SER A 213 -27.55 18.89 26.62
C SER A 213 -27.63 18.47 28.10
N SER A 214 -26.58 18.83 28.84
CA SER A 214 -26.45 18.86 30.31
C SER A 214 -27.51 19.80 30.95
N PRO A 215 -27.78 19.80 32.28
CA PRO A 215 -26.77 19.82 33.35
C PRO A 215 -27.09 19.00 34.62
N GLY A 216 -26.04 18.49 35.25
CA GLY A 216 -26.11 17.90 36.60
C GLY A 216 -24.76 18.05 37.30
N LEU A 217 -24.66 19.10 38.11
CA LEU A 217 -23.56 19.33 39.05
C LEU A 217 -23.43 18.14 40.02
N CYS A 218 -22.22 17.63 40.20
CA CYS A 218 -21.85 16.86 41.39
C CYS A 218 -20.46 17.29 41.87
N PRO A 219 -20.24 17.35 43.19
CA PRO A 219 -19.13 18.08 43.78
C PRO A 219 -17.84 17.27 43.83
N ALA A 220 -16.74 18.02 43.95
CA ALA A 220 -15.38 17.55 44.12
C ALA A 220 -15.22 16.66 45.36
N GLN A 221 -14.48 15.57 45.19
CA GLN A 221 -13.78 14.91 46.29
C GLN A 221 -12.29 14.87 45.96
N ASN A 222 -11.53 15.62 46.77
CA ASN A 222 -10.10 15.50 46.95
C ASN A 222 -9.80 14.16 47.62
N THR A 223 -8.91 13.36 47.05
CA THR A 223 -8.05 12.45 47.80
C THR A 223 -6.66 12.41 47.17
N ASP A 224 -5.77 13.07 47.88
CA ASP A 224 -4.35 12.86 48.08
C ASP A 224 -3.64 11.62 47.48
N ALA A 225 -2.48 11.96 46.91
CA ALA A 225 -1.15 11.46 47.24
C ALA A 225 -0.78 9.98 47.04
N SER A 226 0.41 9.87 46.43
CA SER A 226 1.46 8.88 46.72
C SER A 226 1.31 7.49 46.11
N HIS A 227 1.93 7.29 44.93
CA HIS A 227 2.76 6.11 44.73
C HIS A 227 3.99 6.40 43.88
N GLN A 228 5.10 6.50 44.60
CA GLN A 228 6.47 6.57 44.15
C GLN A 228 6.94 5.20 43.62
N LYS A 229 7.81 5.28 42.61
CA LYS A 229 9.06 4.49 42.47
C LYS A 229 8.97 2.98 42.77
N GLN A 230 8.90 2.15 41.73
CA GLN A 230 9.59 0.86 41.70
C GLN A 230 9.55 0.26 40.28
N HIS A 231 10.51 0.62 39.42
CA HIS A 231 10.96 -0.21 38.28
C HIS A 231 12.25 0.35 37.68
N ARG A 232 13.32 0.40 38.49
CA ARG A 232 14.71 0.57 38.03
C ARG A 232 15.63 -0.25 38.95
N LYS A 233 15.64 -1.58 38.79
CA LYS A 233 16.65 -2.50 39.33
C LYS A 233 16.41 -3.90 38.75
N SER A 234 16.97 -4.20 37.57
CA SER A 234 17.19 -5.60 37.14
C SER A 234 18.15 -5.78 35.94
N ARG A 235 18.94 -4.76 35.55
CA ARG A 235 19.83 -4.87 34.37
C ARG A 235 21.33 -4.67 34.66
N ALA A 236 21.78 -4.98 35.87
CA ALA A 236 23.17 -4.81 36.29
C ALA A 236 23.91 -6.12 36.70
N GLU A 237 23.32 -7.30 36.57
CA GLU A 237 23.93 -8.56 37.06
C GLU A 237 24.20 -9.64 35.99
N ARG A 238 24.35 -9.28 34.71
CA ARG A 238 24.72 -10.25 33.66
C ARG A 238 26.13 -10.10 33.08
N SER A 239 27.05 -9.45 33.80
CA SER A 239 28.42 -9.21 33.31
C SER A 239 29.53 -9.92 34.11
N LYS A 240 29.24 -11.02 34.82
CA LYS A 240 30.26 -11.78 35.59
C LYS A 240 30.26 -13.30 35.39
N ALA A 241 29.82 -13.77 34.24
CA ALA A 241 30.04 -15.16 33.84
C ALA A 241 30.47 -15.16 32.37
N ILE A 242 31.78 -15.01 32.16
CA ILE A 242 32.64 -15.42 31.03
C ILE A 242 33.93 -14.62 31.22
N ALA A 243 34.82 -15.16 32.05
CA ALA A 243 36.27 -14.93 32.10
C ALA A 243 36.85 -15.92 33.10
#